data_AF-A0A3D5R9Q1-F1
#
_entry.id   AF-A0A3D5R9Q1-F1
#
_cell.length_a   1.000
_cell.length_b   1.000
_cell.length_c   1.000
_cell.angle_alpha   90.00
_cell.angle_beta   90.00
_cell.angle_gamma   90.00
#
_symmetry.space_group_name_H-M   'P 1'
#
loop_
_entity.id
_entity.type
_entity.pdbx_description
1 polymer ?
#
loop_
_entity_poly.entity_id
_entity_poly.type
_entity_poly.pdbx_seq_one_letter_code
_entity_poly.pdbx_strand_id
1 'polypeptide(L)'
;TPVKEDGRVLDSILAAASICGVDKIYKFGGPHGISALAYGTESVPKVYKITGPGNIYVSAAKKIVSDIVGIDMIAGPSEILIVADKNANPKYIAADLISQAEHDEMAASILVTDSYKLAEKVSENLENLISKMERKEIISKSINNYGGIILTDSLNESLEIANEIAPEHLELLTTNPFEDYKKIENAGAVFLGEYSPEPVGDYYAGPNHTLPTSGTSKYSSALSVDDFIKKTSLIYYSKESLEKSKDDIIRFAENEGLYGHAESIKIRFEE
;
A
#
# COMPACT_ATOMS: atom_id res chain seq x y z
N THR A 1 11.76 3.43 16.46
CA THR A 1 11.84 4.72 15.74
C THR A 1 13.23 5.28 15.86
N PRO A 2 13.83 5.78 14.75
CA PRO A 2 15.11 6.46 14.81
C PRO A 2 15.03 7.72 15.70
N VAL A 3 16.18 8.15 16.19
CA VAL A 3 16.33 9.34 17.04
C VAL A 3 17.03 10.45 16.28
N LYS A 4 16.84 11.69 16.72
CA LYS A 4 17.66 12.83 16.31
C LYS A 4 19.09 12.69 16.84
N GLU A 5 20.00 13.54 16.37
CA GLU A 5 21.41 13.57 16.82
C GLU A 5 21.55 13.69 18.34
N ASP A 6 20.61 14.37 19.01
CA ASP A 6 20.57 14.52 20.48
C ASP A 6 19.98 13.29 21.22
N GLY A 7 19.67 12.21 20.51
CA GLY A 7 19.11 10.97 21.06
C GLY A 7 17.63 11.04 21.43
N ARG A 8 16.94 12.13 21.08
CA ARG A 8 15.50 12.31 21.34
C ARG A 8 14.65 11.81 20.18
N VAL A 9 13.47 11.33 20.54
CA VAL A 9 12.37 11.07 19.60
C VAL A 9 11.53 12.35 19.56
N LEU A 10 10.89 12.64 18.43
CA LEU A 10 9.94 13.75 18.33
C LEU A 10 8.79 13.59 19.34
N ASP A 11 8.47 14.65 20.07
CA ASP A 11 7.41 14.63 21.09
C ASP A 11 6.05 14.27 20.49
N SER A 12 5.78 14.67 19.24
CA SER A 12 4.55 14.31 18.51
C SER A 12 4.44 12.81 18.27
N ILE A 13 5.55 12.12 17.98
CA ILE A 13 5.58 10.66 17.83
C ILE A 13 5.26 9.99 19.17
N LEU A 14 5.84 10.47 20.27
CA LEU A 14 5.59 9.93 21.61
C LEU A 14 4.14 10.16 22.05
N ALA A 15 3.59 11.33 21.77
CA ALA A 15 2.19 11.66 22.04
C ALA A 15 1.24 10.76 21.24
N ALA A 16 1.45 10.61 19.93
CA ALA A 16 0.66 9.72 19.09
C ALA A 16 0.76 8.26 19.54
N ALA A 17 1.96 7.78 19.85
CA ALA A 17 2.17 6.43 20.37
C ALA A 17 1.42 6.19 21.70
N SER A 18 1.41 7.18 22.59
CA SER A 18 0.67 7.12 23.86
C SER A 18 -0.85 7.07 23.63
N ILE A 19 -1.37 7.93 22.74
CA ILE A 19 -2.80 7.96 22.37
C ILE A 19 -3.24 6.61 21.77
N CYS A 20 -2.40 6.02 20.91
CA CYS A 20 -2.67 4.73 20.26
C CYS A 20 -2.41 3.50 21.15
N GLY A 21 -1.93 3.68 22.39
CA GLY A 21 -1.69 2.58 23.32
C GLY A 21 -0.47 1.72 23.01
N VAL A 22 0.60 2.29 22.44
CA VAL A 22 1.86 1.58 22.18
C VAL A 22 2.55 1.20 23.51
N ASP A 23 2.81 -0.09 23.72
CA ASP A 23 3.41 -0.59 24.96
C ASP A 23 4.89 -0.23 25.15
N LYS A 24 5.67 -0.26 24.05
CA LYS A 24 7.14 -0.12 24.09
C LYS A 24 7.64 0.69 22.92
N ILE A 25 8.60 1.58 23.20
CA ILE A 25 9.28 2.40 22.19
C ILE A 25 10.77 2.09 22.24
N TYR A 26 11.29 1.63 21.11
CA TYR A 26 12.72 1.40 20.92
C TYR A 26 13.35 2.47 20.04
N LYS A 27 14.52 2.97 20.47
CA LYS A 27 15.26 4.08 19.84
C LYS A 27 16.23 3.59 18.75
N PHE A 28 15.69 2.88 17.75
CA PHE A 28 16.42 2.44 16.56
C PHE A 28 15.54 2.55 15.32
N GLY A 29 16.15 2.49 14.14
CA GLY A 29 15.47 2.47 12.84
C GLY A 29 16.23 1.64 11.81
N GLY A 30 15.83 1.71 10.54
CA GLY A 30 16.58 1.06 9.45
C GLY A 30 16.63 -0.49 9.53
N PRO A 31 17.52 -1.12 8.74
CA PRO A 31 17.63 -2.58 8.63
C PRO A 31 17.92 -3.30 9.94
N HIS A 32 18.76 -2.72 10.79
CA HIS A 32 19.12 -3.31 12.08
C HIS A 32 17.91 -3.34 13.03
N GLY A 33 17.02 -2.35 12.94
CA GLY A 33 15.76 -2.34 13.68
C GLY A 33 14.81 -3.46 13.24
N ILE A 34 14.70 -3.68 11.92
CA ILE A 34 13.91 -4.78 11.37
C ILE A 34 14.47 -6.13 11.83
N SER A 35 15.79 -6.30 11.79
CA SER A 35 16.46 -7.51 12.28
C SER A 35 16.21 -7.74 13.78
N ALA A 36 16.35 -6.70 14.61
CA ALA A 36 16.08 -6.79 16.05
C ALA A 36 14.64 -7.24 16.36
N LEU A 37 13.65 -6.76 15.60
CA LEU A 37 12.25 -7.18 15.75
C LEU A 37 12.01 -8.62 15.24
N ALA A 38 12.63 -9.00 14.12
CA ALA A 38 12.43 -10.30 13.49
C ALA A 38 13.07 -11.45 14.28
N TYR A 39 14.26 -11.23 14.84
CA TYR A 39 15.04 -12.26 15.54
C TYR A 39 15.00 -12.12 17.06
N GLY A 40 14.72 -10.93 17.58
CA GLY A 40 14.88 -10.60 18.98
C GLY A 40 16.34 -10.31 19.37
N THR A 41 16.52 -9.63 20.49
CA THR A 41 17.80 -9.35 21.17
C THR A 41 17.62 -9.49 22.68
N GLU A 42 18.65 -9.23 23.47
CA GLU A 42 18.58 -9.21 24.94
C GLU A 42 17.57 -8.18 25.47
N SER A 43 17.27 -7.13 24.71
CA SER A 43 16.37 -6.03 25.11
C SER A 43 15.12 -5.89 24.26
N VAL A 44 15.11 -6.46 23.06
CA VAL A 44 14.00 -6.39 22.09
C VAL A 44 13.42 -7.78 21.93
N PRO A 45 12.18 -8.04 22.38
CA PRO A 45 11.55 -9.33 22.15
C PRO A 45 11.27 -9.51 20.65
N LYS A 46 11.39 -10.76 20.19
CA LYS A 46 10.93 -11.14 18.85
C LYS A 46 9.44 -10.86 18.69
N VAL A 47 9.03 -10.32 17.56
CA VAL A 47 7.61 -10.07 17.20
C VAL A 47 7.12 -11.08 16.15
N TYR A 48 5.81 -11.13 15.94
CA TYR A 48 5.17 -12.01 14.96
C TYR A 48 4.84 -11.33 13.62
N LYS A 49 4.69 -10.00 13.62
CA LYS A 49 4.48 -9.20 12.42
C LYS A 49 5.18 -7.84 12.57
N ILE A 50 5.75 -7.33 11.48
CA ILE A 50 6.36 -6.01 11.37
C ILE A 50 5.62 -5.22 10.31
N THR A 51 5.12 -4.03 10.66
CA THR A 51 4.38 -3.15 9.75
C THR A 51 5.01 -1.77 9.67
N GLY A 52 4.60 -1.01 8.66
CA GLY A 52 4.98 0.38 8.45
C GLY A 52 5.91 0.58 7.26
N PRO A 53 5.84 1.76 6.63
CA PRO A 53 6.69 2.11 5.51
C PRO A 53 8.11 2.45 5.98
N GLY A 54 9.03 2.55 5.02
CA GLY A 54 10.38 3.00 5.26
C GLY A 54 11.14 3.16 3.96
N ASN A 55 12.37 3.67 4.04
CA ASN A 55 13.22 3.78 2.87
C ASN A 55 13.58 2.40 2.28
N ILE A 56 14.24 2.41 1.12
CA ILE A 56 14.66 1.21 0.39
C ILE A 56 15.38 0.16 1.26
N TYR A 57 16.16 0.60 2.26
CA TYR A 57 16.88 -0.31 3.15
C TYR A 57 15.94 -1.02 4.13
N VAL A 58 14.94 -0.31 4.67
CA VAL A 58 13.91 -0.90 5.52
C VAL A 58 13.09 -1.91 4.71
N SER A 59 12.66 -1.55 3.51
CA SER A 59 11.88 -2.42 2.63
C SER A 59 12.66 -3.67 2.21
N ALA A 60 13.95 -3.52 1.87
CA ALA A 60 14.83 -4.65 1.59
C ALA A 60 15.00 -5.56 2.82
N ALA A 61 15.17 -5.00 4.01
CA ALA A 61 15.27 -5.77 5.25
C ALA A 61 13.97 -6.54 5.55
N LYS A 62 12.80 -5.90 5.40
CA LYS A 62 11.49 -6.56 5.55
C LYS A 62 11.34 -7.74 4.60
N LYS A 63 11.74 -7.56 3.33
CA LYS A 63 11.74 -8.63 2.33
C LYS A 63 12.61 -9.81 2.77
N ILE A 64 13.83 -9.56 3.25
CA ILE A 64 14.78 -10.60 3.67
C ILE A 64 14.24 -11.44 4.84
N VAL A 65 13.51 -10.83 5.78
CA VAL A 65 13.00 -11.53 6.97
C VAL A 65 11.58 -12.10 6.82
N SER A 66 10.97 -11.96 5.64
CA SER A 66 9.55 -12.28 5.40
C SER A 66 9.19 -13.77 5.52
N ASP A 67 10.18 -14.66 5.51
CA ASP A 67 10.04 -16.10 5.77
C ASP A 67 10.04 -16.44 7.28
N ILE A 68 10.45 -15.49 8.14
CA ILE A 68 10.67 -15.70 9.58
C ILE A 68 9.67 -14.91 10.43
N VAL A 69 9.19 -13.76 9.93
CA VAL A 69 8.22 -12.89 10.59
C VAL A 69 7.24 -12.35 9.55
N GLY A 70 5.97 -12.19 9.94
CA GLY A 70 4.99 -11.58 9.05
C GLY A 70 5.38 -10.14 8.69
N ILE A 71 5.11 -9.72 7.47
CA ILE A 71 5.17 -8.32 7.05
C ILE A 71 3.82 -7.92 6.46
N ASP A 72 3.51 -6.63 6.49
CA ASP A 72 2.38 -6.04 5.77
C ASP A 72 2.62 -6.07 4.26
N MET A 73 3.63 -5.34 3.79
CA MET A 73 3.98 -5.19 2.38
C MET A 73 5.42 -4.69 2.22
N ILE A 74 5.95 -4.84 1.01
CA ILE A 74 7.23 -4.24 0.62
C ILE A 74 6.90 -2.91 -0.07
N ALA A 75 6.90 -1.82 0.71
CA ALA A 75 6.73 -0.48 0.17
C ALA A 75 7.95 -0.08 -0.67
N GLY A 76 7.70 0.34 -1.90
CA GLY A 76 8.62 1.04 -2.78
C GLY A 76 8.55 2.55 -2.57
N PRO A 77 9.09 3.34 -3.51
CA PRO A 77 8.90 4.80 -3.52
C PRO A 77 7.41 5.16 -3.58
N SER A 78 7.05 6.27 -2.94
CA SER A 78 5.67 6.75 -2.93
C SER A 78 5.27 7.30 -4.29
N GLU A 79 3.99 7.19 -4.63
CA GLU A 79 3.46 7.60 -5.93
C GLU A 79 2.06 8.23 -5.83
N ILE A 80 1.80 9.16 -6.74
CA ILE A 80 0.46 9.73 -6.97
C ILE A 80 0.18 9.71 -8.46
N LEU A 81 -1.02 9.29 -8.82
CA LEU A 81 -1.55 9.40 -10.18
C LEU A 81 -2.86 10.19 -10.15
N ILE A 82 -2.92 11.25 -10.95
CA ILE A 82 -4.10 12.10 -11.09
C ILE A 82 -4.70 11.85 -12.46
N VAL A 83 -5.94 11.36 -12.51
CA VAL A 83 -6.75 11.36 -13.74
C VAL A 83 -7.60 12.63 -13.74
N ALA A 84 -7.40 13.48 -14.74
CA ALA A 84 -8.12 14.75 -14.84
C ALA A 84 -8.73 14.97 -16.22
N ASP A 85 -9.96 15.50 -16.24
CA ASP A 85 -10.61 15.94 -17.47
C ASP A 85 -10.38 17.44 -17.72
N LYS A 86 -10.77 17.91 -18.91
CA LYS A 86 -10.60 19.31 -19.35
C LYS A 86 -11.17 20.40 -18.42
N ASN A 87 -12.07 20.06 -17.48
CA ASN A 87 -12.71 21.00 -16.57
C ASN A 87 -11.95 21.14 -15.25
N ALA A 88 -11.01 20.25 -14.96
CA ALA A 88 -10.21 20.26 -13.74
C ALA A 88 -9.36 21.53 -13.62
N ASN A 89 -9.15 21.99 -12.38
CA ASN A 89 -8.32 23.13 -12.11
C ASN A 89 -6.81 22.79 -12.19
N PRO A 90 -6.06 23.36 -13.16
CA PRO A 90 -4.63 23.04 -13.33
C PRO A 90 -3.76 23.46 -12.14
N LYS A 91 -4.22 24.40 -11.31
CA LYS A 91 -3.49 24.82 -10.10
C LYS A 91 -3.57 23.79 -8.98
N TYR A 92 -4.71 23.10 -8.88
CA TYR A 92 -4.90 22.05 -7.87
C TYR A 92 -4.05 20.85 -8.24
N ILE A 93 -4.19 20.35 -9.48
CA ILE A 93 -3.35 19.28 -10.03
C ILE A 93 -1.85 19.56 -9.81
N ALA A 94 -1.37 20.77 -10.14
CA ALA A 94 0.04 21.09 -9.95
C ALA A 94 0.47 21.09 -8.47
N ALA A 95 -0.41 21.48 -7.55
CA ALA A 95 -0.13 21.43 -6.11
C ALA A 95 -0.12 19.97 -5.60
N ASP A 96 -1.06 19.15 -6.05
CA ASP A 96 -1.20 17.75 -5.64
C ASP A 96 -0.06 16.87 -6.20
N LEU A 97 0.42 17.16 -7.42
CA LEU A 97 1.65 16.53 -7.93
C LEU A 97 2.87 16.90 -7.08
N ILE A 98 2.96 18.14 -6.60
CA ILE A 98 4.06 18.60 -5.74
C ILE A 98 3.99 17.98 -4.34
N SER A 99 2.78 17.77 -3.78
CA SER A 99 2.63 17.20 -2.43
C SER A 99 3.25 15.81 -2.34
N GLN A 100 3.15 14.99 -3.39
CA GLN A 100 3.84 13.70 -3.40
C GLN A 100 5.34 13.86 -3.75
N ALA A 101 5.67 14.68 -4.76
CA ALA A 101 7.05 14.83 -5.23
C ALA A 101 8.00 15.37 -4.15
N GLU A 102 7.49 16.06 -3.13
CA GLU A 102 8.34 16.51 -2.02
C GLU A 102 8.78 15.39 -1.09
N HIS A 103 8.13 14.23 -1.06
CA HIS A 103 8.46 13.16 -0.11
C HIS A 103 9.91 12.65 -0.27
N ASP A 104 10.30 12.24 -1.47
CA ASP A 104 11.58 11.62 -1.78
C ASP A 104 12.01 11.90 -3.23
N GLU A 105 13.32 11.87 -3.53
CA GLU A 105 13.83 12.06 -4.90
C GLU A 105 13.39 10.94 -5.87
N MET A 106 12.93 9.81 -5.32
CA MET A 106 12.39 8.67 -6.05
C MET A 106 10.85 8.65 -6.13
N ALA A 107 10.14 9.62 -5.53
CA ALA A 107 8.69 9.68 -5.59
C ALA A 107 8.22 9.93 -7.03
N ALA A 108 7.08 9.33 -7.42
CA ALA A 108 6.50 9.48 -8.74
C ALA A 108 5.22 10.32 -8.70
N SER A 109 5.08 11.25 -9.64
CA SER A 109 3.93 12.16 -9.73
C SER A 109 3.45 12.26 -11.17
N ILE A 110 2.32 11.62 -11.47
CA ILE A 110 1.86 11.41 -12.84
C ILE A 110 0.48 12.04 -13.03
N LEU A 111 0.33 12.85 -14.08
CA LEU A 111 -0.97 13.29 -14.59
C LEU A 111 -1.36 12.46 -15.80
N VAL A 112 -2.58 11.94 -15.83
CA VAL A 112 -3.20 11.32 -17.02
C VAL A 112 -4.40 12.16 -17.43
N THR A 113 -4.43 12.63 -18.67
CA THR A 113 -5.52 13.50 -19.15
C THR A 113 -5.76 13.34 -20.65
N ASP A 114 -7.02 13.49 -21.05
CA ASP A 114 -7.44 13.56 -22.46
C ASP A 114 -7.40 15.00 -23.01
N SER A 115 -6.87 15.95 -22.23
CA SER A 115 -6.85 17.37 -22.55
C SER A 115 -5.44 17.93 -22.67
N TYR A 116 -4.98 18.09 -23.92
CA TYR A 116 -3.71 18.76 -24.21
C TYR A 116 -3.61 20.16 -23.57
N LYS A 117 -4.70 20.94 -23.61
CA LYS A 117 -4.75 22.28 -23.01
C LYS A 117 -4.62 22.25 -21.48
N LEU A 118 -5.14 21.21 -20.82
CA LEU A 118 -4.96 21.05 -19.38
C LEU A 118 -3.49 20.71 -19.07
N ALA A 119 -2.92 19.75 -19.81
CA ALA A 119 -1.53 19.33 -19.66
C ALA A 119 -0.54 20.51 -19.74
N GLU A 120 -0.66 21.37 -20.76
CA GLU A 120 0.19 22.56 -20.89
C GLU A 120 0.06 23.49 -19.67
N LYS A 121 -1.17 23.77 -19.24
CA LYS A 121 -1.41 24.63 -18.08
C LYS A 121 -0.87 24.03 -16.78
N VAL A 122 -0.98 22.72 -16.58
CA VAL A 122 -0.43 22.06 -15.39
C VAL A 122 1.10 22.20 -15.41
N SER A 123 1.74 21.96 -16.55
CA SER A 123 3.19 22.15 -16.71
C SER A 123 3.63 23.57 -16.35
N GLU A 124 2.92 24.59 -16.85
CA GLU A 124 3.20 26.00 -16.50
C GLU A 124 3.01 26.30 -15.01
N ASN A 125 1.98 25.74 -14.37
CA ASN A 125 1.73 25.97 -12.94
C ASN A 125 2.75 25.24 -12.06
N LEU A 126 3.19 24.04 -12.45
CA LEU A 126 4.23 23.28 -11.76
C LEU A 126 5.52 24.09 -11.66
N GLU A 127 6.06 24.59 -12.77
CA GLU A 127 7.29 25.40 -12.77
C GLU A 127 7.19 26.60 -11.82
N ASN A 128 6.06 27.29 -11.85
CA ASN A 128 5.81 28.46 -11.00
C ASN A 128 5.71 28.11 -9.51
N LEU A 129 5.10 26.98 -9.16
CA LEU A 129 4.94 26.54 -7.77
C LEU A 129 6.26 26.00 -7.20
N ILE A 130 6.99 25.16 -7.95
CA ILE A 130 8.26 24.57 -7.52
C ILE A 130 9.26 25.65 -7.10
N SER A 131 9.30 26.77 -7.83
CA SER A 131 10.21 27.90 -7.51
C SER A 131 10.02 28.51 -6.11
N LYS A 132 8.86 28.27 -5.49
CA LYS A 132 8.46 28.82 -4.19
C LYS A 132 8.52 27.80 -3.05
N MET A 133 8.80 26.53 -3.35
CA MET A 133 8.81 25.47 -2.35
C MET A 133 10.14 25.42 -1.60
N GLU A 134 10.09 25.09 -0.31
CA GLU A 134 11.30 24.92 0.52
C GLU A 134 12.12 23.71 0.08
N ARG A 135 11.46 22.62 -0.30
CA ARG A 135 12.08 21.36 -0.75
C ARG A 135 12.27 21.28 -2.27
N LYS A 136 12.42 22.41 -2.95
CA LYS A 136 12.45 22.50 -4.42
C LYS A 136 13.48 21.57 -5.08
N GLU A 137 14.64 21.33 -4.47
CA GLU A 137 15.66 20.44 -5.05
C GLU A 137 15.19 18.98 -5.10
N ILE A 138 14.49 18.52 -4.06
CA ILE A 138 13.93 17.16 -3.99
C ILE A 138 12.78 17.04 -5.00
N ILE A 139 11.85 18.00 -4.97
CA ILE A 139 10.70 18.06 -5.88
C ILE A 139 11.17 18.04 -7.34
N SER A 140 12.16 18.87 -7.69
CA SER A 140 12.67 18.95 -9.05
C SER A 140 13.29 17.62 -9.50
N LYS A 141 14.00 16.91 -8.62
CA LYS A 141 14.60 15.61 -8.96
C LYS A 141 13.53 14.53 -9.14
N SER A 142 12.54 14.47 -8.24
CA SER A 142 11.40 13.55 -8.37
C SER A 142 10.67 13.78 -9.69
N ILE A 143 10.26 15.02 -9.99
CA ILE A 143 9.54 15.36 -11.22
C ILE A 143 10.36 15.06 -12.48
N ASN A 144 11.65 15.41 -12.50
CA ASN A 144 12.49 15.19 -13.70
C ASN A 144 12.76 13.71 -13.99
N ASN A 145 12.82 12.87 -12.96
CA ASN A 145 13.17 11.46 -13.12
C ASN A 145 11.95 10.53 -13.20
N TYR A 146 10.87 10.88 -12.49
CA TYR A 146 9.71 10.02 -12.26
C TYR A 146 8.37 10.76 -12.40
N GLY A 147 8.39 12.05 -12.72
CA GLY A 147 7.20 12.81 -13.08
C GLY A 147 6.82 12.61 -14.54
N GLY A 148 5.54 12.75 -14.86
CA GLY A 148 5.08 12.63 -16.24
C GLY A 148 3.67 13.14 -16.47
N ILE A 149 3.40 13.59 -17.69
CA ILE A 149 2.04 13.82 -18.18
C ILE A 149 1.78 12.84 -19.31
N ILE A 150 0.77 12.00 -19.14
CA ILE A 150 0.30 11.03 -20.13
C ILE A 150 -0.94 11.61 -20.80
N LEU A 151 -0.83 11.87 -22.10
CA LEU A 151 -1.95 12.29 -22.93
C LEU A 151 -2.64 11.07 -23.52
N THR A 152 -3.95 11.03 -23.41
CA THR A 152 -4.81 9.97 -23.95
C THR A 152 -5.80 10.54 -24.97
N ASP A 153 -6.39 9.66 -25.77
CA ASP A 153 -7.42 10.02 -26.75
C ASP A 153 -8.79 10.21 -26.08
N SER A 154 -8.99 9.66 -24.86
CA SER A 154 -10.23 9.80 -24.11
C SER A 154 -10.08 9.57 -22.61
N LEU A 155 -11.00 10.11 -21.81
CA LEU A 155 -11.09 9.83 -20.38
C LEU A 155 -11.17 8.32 -20.06
N ASN A 156 -11.83 7.50 -20.89
CA ASN A 156 -11.88 6.05 -20.65
C ASN A 156 -10.49 5.42 -20.75
N GLU A 157 -9.70 5.80 -21.75
CA GLU A 157 -8.32 5.34 -21.88
C GLU A 157 -7.48 5.83 -20.69
N SER A 158 -7.71 7.04 -20.17
CA SER A 158 -7.05 7.50 -18.95
C SER A 158 -7.31 6.59 -17.74
N LEU A 159 -8.55 6.12 -17.59
CA LEU A 159 -8.93 5.20 -16.51
C LEU A 159 -8.33 3.80 -16.72
N GLU A 160 -8.24 3.32 -17.96
CA GLU A 160 -7.56 2.07 -18.30
C GLU A 160 -6.06 2.14 -17.95
N ILE A 161 -5.40 3.25 -18.28
CA ILE A 161 -4.01 3.50 -17.90
C ILE A 161 -3.85 3.56 -16.39
N ALA A 162 -4.77 4.20 -15.66
CA ALA A 162 -4.73 4.23 -14.20
C ALA A 162 -4.81 2.82 -13.59
N ASN A 163 -5.68 1.95 -14.11
CA ASN A 163 -5.78 0.55 -13.69
C ASN A 163 -4.53 -0.26 -14.01
N GLU A 164 -3.87 0.02 -15.14
CA GLU A 164 -2.64 -0.68 -15.52
C GLU A 164 -1.44 -0.23 -14.68
N ILE A 165 -1.35 1.06 -14.34
CA ILE A 165 -0.34 1.59 -13.44
C ILE A 165 -0.55 1.08 -12.01
N ALA A 166 -1.81 0.98 -11.57
CA ALA A 166 -2.20 0.50 -10.25
C ALA A 166 -1.50 1.29 -9.11
N PRO A 167 -1.73 2.61 -9.04
CA PRO A 167 -0.98 3.52 -8.17
C PRO A 167 -1.27 3.30 -6.67
N GLU A 168 -0.34 3.75 -5.84
CA GLU A 168 -0.54 3.97 -4.40
C GLU A 168 -1.72 4.91 -4.14
N HIS A 169 -1.64 6.15 -4.63
CA HIS A 169 -2.71 7.14 -4.53
C HIS A 169 -3.26 7.48 -5.93
N LEU A 170 -4.59 7.42 -6.08
CA LEU A 170 -5.31 7.81 -7.29
C LEU A 170 -6.25 8.98 -7.01
N GLU A 171 -6.06 10.10 -7.69
CA GLU A 171 -7.05 11.19 -7.69
C GLU A 171 -7.88 11.19 -8.97
N LEU A 172 -9.19 11.29 -8.83
CA LEU A 172 -10.13 11.48 -9.94
C LEU A 172 -10.65 12.91 -9.92
N LEU A 173 -9.99 13.78 -10.67
CA LEU A 173 -10.35 15.18 -10.85
C LEU A 173 -11.13 15.36 -12.15
N THR A 174 -12.28 14.71 -12.22
CA THR A 174 -13.18 14.75 -13.37
C THR A 174 -14.50 15.42 -13.02
N THR A 175 -15.33 15.65 -14.03
CA THR A 175 -16.67 16.22 -13.87
C THR A 175 -17.61 15.28 -13.11
N ASN A 176 -17.43 13.95 -13.22
CA ASN A 176 -18.29 12.94 -12.61
C ASN A 176 -17.47 11.84 -11.89
N PRO A 177 -16.69 12.18 -10.86
CA PRO A 177 -15.67 11.28 -10.30
C PRO A 177 -16.26 10.00 -9.69
N PHE A 178 -17.51 10.04 -9.21
CA PHE A 178 -18.21 8.87 -8.70
C PHE A 178 -18.61 7.84 -9.77
N GLU A 179 -18.88 8.28 -11.01
CA GLU A 179 -19.16 7.37 -12.12
C GLU A 179 -17.85 6.79 -12.67
N ASP A 180 -16.81 7.60 -12.74
CA ASP A 180 -15.49 7.16 -13.19
C ASP A 180 -14.86 6.16 -12.22
N TYR A 181 -15.05 6.35 -10.90
CA TYR A 181 -14.59 5.42 -9.86
C TYR A 181 -15.10 3.98 -10.07
N LYS A 182 -16.31 3.79 -10.62
CA LYS A 182 -16.87 2.45 -10.86
C LYS A 182 -16.05 1.63 -11.87
N LYS A 183 -15.16 2.28 -12.63
CA LYS A 183 -14.26 1.65 -13.60
C LYS A 183 -12.86 1.43 -13.04
N ILE A 184 -12.58 1.89 -11.82
CA ILE A 184 -11.28 1.67 -11.17
C ILE A 184 -11.28 0.29 -10.52
N GLU A 185 -10.27 -0.49 -10.88
CA GLU A 185 -10.01 -1.83 -10.36
C GLU A 185 -8.81 -1.83 -9.40
N ASN A 186 -7.76 -1.05 -9.71
CA ASN A 186 -6.49 -1.08 -8.99
C ASN A 186 -6.06 0.31 -8.52
N ALA A 187 -6.08 0.54 -7.21
CA ALA A 187 -5.47 1.68 -6.54
C ALA A 187 -5.32 1.38 -5.03
N GLY A 188 -4.28 1.91 -4.38
CA GLY A 188 -4.13 1.79 -2.92
C GLY A 188 -5.19 2.61 -2.17
N ALA A 189 -5.32 3.88 -2.54
CA ALA A 189 -6.38 4.78 -2.08
C ALA A 189 -6.91 5.62 -3.26
N VAL A 190 -8.22 5.92 -3.24
CA VAL A 190 -8.87 6.72 -4.29
C VAL A 190 -9.50 7.97 -3.69
N PHE A 191 -9.21 9.11 -4.32
CA PHE A 191 -9.64 10.44 -3.93
C PHE A 191 -10.55 11.02 -5.00
N LEU A 192 -11.75 11.46 -4.62
CA LEU A 192 -12.80 11.84 -5.57
C LEU A 192 -13.06 13.35 -5.53
N GLY A 193 -12.81 14.01 -6.66
CA GLY A 193 -13.09 15.44 -6.87
C GLY A 193 -12.09 16.41 -6.26
N GLU A 194 -12.19 17.68 -6.65
CA GLU A 194 -11.21 18.74 -6.40
C GLU A 194 -10.97 19.11 -4.92
N TYR A 195 -11.82 18.65 -4.00
CA TYR A 195 -11.73 18.95 -2.57
C TYR A 195 -11.28 17.76 -1.73
N SER A 196 -10.74 16.73 -2.38
CA SER A 196 -10.23 15.53 -1.74
C SER A 196 -8.74 15.32 -2.02
N PRO A 197 -7.84 16.32 -1.86
CA PRO A 197 -6.43 16.10 -2.19
C PRO A 197 -5.81 15.04 -1.27
N GLU A 198 -4.79 14.33 -1.75
CA GLU A 198 -4.05 13.27 -1.03
C GLU A 198 -3.83 13.56 0.49
N PRO A 199 -3.40 14.76 0.93
CA PRO A 199 -3.17 15.04 2.35
C PRO A 199 -4.40 14.86 3.26
N VAL A 200 -5.62 14.94 2.71
CA VAL A 200 -6.84 14.65 3.47
C VAL A 200 -6.86 13.18 3.91
N GLY A 201 -6.44 12.27 3.04
CA GLY A 201 -6.31 10.84 3.35
C GLY A 201 -5.17 10.56 4.31
N ASP A 202 -4.02 11.20 4.09
CA ASP A 202 -2.83 10.99 4.91
C ASP A 202 -3.00 11.37 6.39
N TYR A 203 -3.83 12.36 6.67
CA TYR A 203 -3.87 12.98 8.00
C TYR A 203 -5.22 12.96 8.70
N TYR A 204 -6.35 12.96 7.97
CA TYR A 204 -7.62 13.36 8.61
C TYR A 204 -8.83 12.47 8.32
N ALA A 205 -9.00 11.99 7.08
CA ALA A 205 -10.25 11.34 6.66
C ALA A 205 -10.50 9.99 7.34
N GLY A 206 -9.46 9.31 7.84
CA GLY A 206 -9.56 8.05 8.55
C GLY A 206 -9.01 6.79 7.85
N PRO A 207 -8.95 6.68 6.50
CA PRO A 207 -8.24 5.59 5.83
C PRO A 207 -6.76 5.51 6.24
N ASN A 208 -6.13 4.37 6.00
CA ASN A 208 -4.72 4.16 6.34
C ASN A 208 -3.81 4.54 5.17
N HIS A 209 -2.82 5.40 5.41
CA HIS A 209 -1.84 5.82 4.40
C HIS A 209 -0.63 4.88 4.25
N THR A 210 -0.62 3.73 4.93
CA THR A 210 0.34 2.66 4.62
C THR A 210 -0.24 1.85 3.47
N LEU A 211 0.13 2.25 2.26
CA LEU A 211 -0.47 1.78 1.02
C LEU A 211 0.50 0.96 0.16
N PRO A 212 -0.02 0.08 -0.71
CA PRO A 212 0.78 -0.65 -1.68
C PRO A 212 1.26 0.30 -2.80
N THR A 213 2.56 0.31 -3.06
CA THR A 213 3.19 1.16 -4.09
C THR A 213 3.65 0.34 -5.30
N SER A 214 4.14 0.99 -6.36
CA SER A 214 4.87 0.36 -7.47
C SER A 214 4.04 -0.75 -8.17
N GLY A 215 2.75 -0.48 -8.36
CA GLY A 215 1.80 -1.40 -9.00
C GLY A 215 1.34 -2.57 -8.13
N THR A 216 1.74 -2.63 -6.85
CA THR A 216 1.37 -3.74 -5.97
C THR A 216 -0.08 -3.68 -5.50
N SER A 217 -0.80 -2.57 -5.75
CA SER A 217 -2.24 -2.47 -5.51
C SER A 217 -3.07 -3.44 -6.38
N LYS A 218 -2.48 -4.03 -7.44
CA LYS A 218 -3.09 -5.14 -8.20
C LYS A 218 -3.35 -6.41 -7.36
N TYR A 219 -2.65 -6.57 -6.24
CA TYR A 219 -2.76 -7.78 -5.41
C TYR A 219 -2.61 -7.55 -3.89
N SER A 220 -2.38 -6.31 -3.47
CA SER A 220 -2.18 -5.91 -2.08
C SER A 220 -3.18 -4.82 -1.70
N SER A 221 -3.47 -4.69 -0.41
CA SER A 221 -4.39 -3.68 0.12
C SER A 221 -3.66 -2.75 1.08
N ALA A 222 -4.28 -1.60 1.35
CA ALA A 222 -3.91 -0.72 2.45
C ALA A 222 -3.83 -1.49 3.78
N LEU A 223 -2.93 -1.09 4.67
CA LEU A 223 -2.84 -1.65 6.01
C LEU A 223 -4.20 -1.51 6.74
N SER A 224 -4.70 -2.61 7.29
CA SER A 224 -6.04 -2.69 7.87
C SER A 224 -6.04 -3.47 9.19
N VAL A 225 -7.21 -3.57 9.84
CA VAL A 225 -7.37 -4.45 11.01
C VAL A 225 -7.15 -5.92 10.67
N ASP A 226 -7.43 -6.32 9.43
CA ASP A 226 -7.26 -7.70 8.96
C ASP A 226 -5.78 -8.12 8.95
N ASP A 227 -4.86 -7.16 8.90
CA ASP A 227 -3.43 -7.40 9.00
C ASP A 227 -2.98 -7.88 10.38
N PHE A 228 -3.75 -7.58 11.43
CA PHE A 228 -3.39 -7.88 12.82
C PHE A 228 -4.15 -9.08 13.39
N ILE A 229 -4.96 -9.75 12.58
CA ILE A 229 -5.70 -10.95 12.96
C ILE A 229 -5.25 -12.17 12.18
N LYS A 230 -5.60 -13.36 12.67
CA LYS A 230 -5.44 -14.63 11.95
C LYS A 230 -6.80 -15.33 11.91
N LYS A 231 -7.18 -15.82 10.73
CA LYS A 231 -8.41 -16.60 10.52
C LYS A 231 -8.05 -18.09 10.62
N THR A 232 -8.75 -18.84 11.47
CA THR A 232 -8.52 -20.28 11.67
C THR A 232 -9.78 -21.06 11.33
N SER A 233 -9.66 -22.01 10.41
CA SER A 233 -10.76 -22.91 10.05
C SER A 233 -10.99 -23.93 11.15
N LEU A 234 -12.23 -24.03 11.63
CA LEU A 234 -12.66 -25.07 12.57
C LEU A 234 -13.48 -26.10 11.80
N ILE A 235 -13.03 -27.35 11.81
CA ILE A 235 -13.71 -28.45 11.12
C ILE A 235 -14.11 -29.48 12.17
N TYR A 236 -15.42 -29.73 12.26
CA TYR A 236 -16.01 -30.80 13.04
C TYR A 236 -16.91 -31.63 12.14
N TYR A 237 -16.76 -32.94 12.17
CA TYR A 237 -17.51 -33.85 11.31
C TYR A 237 -18.10 -34.98 12.15
N SER A 238 -19.40 -35.22 12.00
CA SER A 238 -20.06 -36.33 12.68
C SER A 238 -19.67 -37.66 12.02
N LYS A 239 -19.83 -38.77 12.74
CA LYS A 239 -19.56 -40.12 12.19
C LYS A 239 -20.44 -40.38 10.97
N GLU A 240 -21.72 -40.04 11.03
CA GLU A 240 -22.71 -40.25 9.97
C GLU A 240 -22.41 -39.39 8.73
N SER A 241 -21.87 -38.18 8.93
CA SER A 241 -21.44 -37.33 7.83
C SER A 241 -20.18 -37.91 7.18
N LEU A 242 -19.22 -38.38 7.98
CA LEU A 242 -18.02 -39.04 7.48
C LEU A 242 -18.33 -40.30 6.70
N GLU A 243 -19.27 -41.10 7.18
CA GLU A 243 -19.67 -42.34 6.52
C GLU A 243 -20.23 -42.09 5.11
N LYS A 244 -21.01 -41.01 4.92
CA LYS A 244 -21.57 -40.64 3.61
C LYS A 244 -20.51 -40.22 2.59
N SER A 245 -19.40 -39.64 3.04
CA SER A 245 -18.35 -39.12 2.17
C SER A 245 -17.10 -39.99 2.13
N LYS A 246 -17.05 -41.09 2.89
CA LYS A 246 -15.83 -41.89 3.11
C LYS A 246 -15.24 -42.41 1.80
N ASP A 247 -16.06 -42.97 0.91
CA ASP A 247 -15.60 -43.66 -0.29
C ASP A 247 -15.05 -42.65 -1.32
N ASP A 248 -15.63 -41.45 -1.38
CA ASP A 248 -15.11 -40.36 -2.22
C ASP A 248 -13.77 -39.85 -1.70
N ILE A 249 -13.64 -39.63 -0.38
CA ILE A 249 -12.39 -39.18 0.24
C ILE A 249 -11.28 -40.22 0.05
N ILE A 250 -11.59 -41.51 0.25
CA ILE A 250 -10.66 -42.62 -0.01
C ILE A 250 -10.23 -42.61 -1.48
N ARG A 251 -11.18 -42.50 -2.41
CA ARG A 251 -10.88 -42.50 -3.85
C ARG A 251 -9.98 -41.32 -4.25
N PHE A 252 -10.23 -40.12 -3.72
CA PHE A 252 -9.35 -38.97 -3.95
C PHE A 252 -7.95 -39.22 -3.40
N ALA A 253 -7.85 -39.67 -2.15
CA ALA A 253 -6.57 -39.95 -1.51
C ALA A 253 -5.76 -41.04 -2.23
N GLU A 254 -6.40 -42.12 -2.68
CA GLU A 254 -5.73 -43.19 -3.44
C GLU A 254 -5.31 -42.74 -4.84
N ASN A 255 -6.14 -41.96 -5.54
CA ASN A 255 -5.80 -41.39 -6.84
C ASN A 255 -4.62 -40.41 -6.76
N GLU A 256 -4.46 -39.72 -5.63
CA GLU A 256 -3.30 -38.88 -5.34
C GLU A 256 -2.08 -39.68 -4.82
N GLY A 257 -2.20 -41.00 -4.64
CA GLY A 257 -1.15 -41.86 -4.08
C GLY A 257 -0.92 -41.68 -2.56
N LEU A 258 -1.82 -40.99 -1.87
CA LEU A 258 -1.79 -40.70 -0.43
C LEU A 258 -2.49 -41.80 0.38
N TYR A 259 -2.00 -43.05 0.28
CA TYR A 259 -2.66 -44.21 0.89
C TYR A 259 -2.84 -44.10 2.42
N GLY A 260 -1.93 -43.42 3.12
CA GLY A 260 -2.10 -43.15 4.56
C GLY A 260 -3.29 -42.24 4.89
N HIS A 261 -3.64 -41.30 4.00
CA HIS A 261 -4.84 -40.47 4.17
C HIS A 261 -6.09 -41.33 4.00
N ALA A 262 -6.14 -42.17 2.96
CA ALA A 262 -7.24 -43.11 2.74
C ALA A 262 -7.40 -44.07 3.93
N GLU A 263 -6.31 -44.65 4.41
CA GLU A 263 -6.30 -45.57 5.55
C GLU A 263 -6.84 -44.92 6.82
N SER A 264 -6.52 -43.64 7.05
CA SER A 264 -7.06 -42.90 8.19
C SER A 264 -8.59 -42.82 8.16
N ILE A 265 -9.21 -42.79 6.98
CA ILE A 265 -10.67 -42.84 6.86
C ILE A 265 -11.19 -44.27 7.08
N LYS A 266 -10.56 -45.26 6.44
CA LYS A 266 -10.97 -46.68 6.51
C LYS A 266 -11.05 -47.19 7.94
N ILE A 267 -9.98 -47.01 8.73
CA ILE A 267 -9.88 -47.52 10.11
C ILE A 267 -10.99 -47.01 11.06
N ARG A 268 -11.63 -45.88 10.75
CA ARG A 268 -12.75 -45.34 11.54
C ARG A 268 -14.06 -46.11 11.34
N PHE A 269 -14.12 -46.98 10.32
CA PHE A 269 -15.26 -47.81 9.96
C PHE A 269 -14.90 -49.31 9.89
N GLU A 270 -13.69 -49.67 10.30
CA GLU A 270 -13.30 -51.05 10.57
C GLU A 270 -13.75 -51.42 11.99
N GLU A 271 -14.25 -52.66 12.17
CA GLU A 271 -14.52 -53.25 13.49
C GLU A 271 -13.27 -53.91 14.08
#